data_AF-A0A4Y9QFU9-F1
#
_entry.id   AF-A0A4Y9QFU9-F1
#
_cell.length_a   1.000
_cell.length_b   1.000
_cell.length_c   1.000
_cell.angle_alpha   90.00
_cell.angle_beta   90.00
_cell.angle_gamma   90.00
#
_symmetry.space_group_name_H-M   'P 1'
#
loop_
_entity.id
_entity.type
_entity.pdbx_description
1 polymer ?
#
loop_
_entity_poly.entity_id
_entity_poly.type
_entity_poly.pdbx_seq_one_letter_code
_entity_poly.pdbx_strand_id
1 'polypeptide(L)'
;MEPWETLLVRAEAGHNPQFVLLPSQPNLATMVAPNYDTTVALLNQLGEQGWRLVSADMSDNRARTGVYWLTRPKPQSGGSWAASV
;
A
#
# COMPACT_ATOMS: atom_id res chain seq x y z
N MET A 1 -24.43 -3.45 -0.04
CA MET A 1 -23.02 -3.87 0.07
C MET A 1 -22.19 -2.63 0.26
N GLU A 2 -21.40 -2.52 1.32
CA GLU A 2 -20.49 -1.38 1.49
C GLU A 2 -19.44 -1.41 0.38
N PRO A 3 -19.15 -0.28 -0.28
CA PRO A 3 -18.14 -0.29 -1.33
C PRO A 3 -16.77 -0.51 -0.69
N TRP A 4 -15.97 -1.41 -1.27
CA TRP A 4 -14.59 -1.66 -0.87
C TRP A 4 -13.63 -0.95 -1.82
N GLU A 5 -12.53 -0.46 -1.29
CA GLU A 5 -11.37 0.04 -2.03
C GLU A 5 -10.31 -1.06 -2.11
N THR A 6 -9.59 -1.14 -3.23
CA THR A 6 -8.48 -2.07 -3.45
C THR A 6 -7.21 -1.29 -3.76
N LEU A 7 -6.09 -1.74 -3.21
CA LEU A 7 -4.76 -1.18 -3.42
C LEU A 7 -3.79 -2.30 -3.80
N LEU A 8 -3.09 -2.12 -4.90
CA LEU A 8 -1.95 -2.94 -5.30
C LEU A 8 -0.67 -2.24 -4.84
N VAL A 9 0.15 -2.92 -4.04
CA VAL A 9 1.50 -2.48 -3.70
C VAL A 9 2.46 -3.40 -4.45
N ARG A 10 3.26 -2.85 -5.35
CA ARG A 10 4.37 -3.60 -5.97
C ARG A 10 5.69 -3.11 -5.42
N ALA A 11 6.42 -4.01 -4.78
CA ALA A 11 7.79 -3.83 -4.31
C ALA A 11 8.73 -4.43 -5.35
N GLU A 12 9.22 -3.62 -6.29
CA GLU A 12 10.19 -4.08 -7.29
C GLU A 12 11.60 -4.00 -6.70
N ALA A 13 12.27 -5.15 -6.54
CA ALA A 13 13.68 -5.22 -6.22
C ALA A 13 14.48 -5.35 -7.53
N GLY A 14 15.52 -4.53 -7.74
CA GLY A 14 16.31 -4.56 -8.97
C GLY A 14 17.05 -3.26 -9.25
N HIS A 15 17.33 -2.99 -10.53
CA HIS A 15 18.10 -1.82 -10.97
C HIS A 15 17.46 -0.46 -10.61
N ASN A 16 16.13 -0.41 -10.42
CA ASN A 16 15.39 0.76 -9.96
C ASN A 16 14.37 0.36 -8.88
N PRO A 17 14.83 0.21 -7.63
CA PRO A 17 14.00 -0.33 -6.57
C PRO A 17 12.96 0.70 -6.12
N GLN A 18 11.67 0.39 -6.25
CA GLN A 18 10.58 1.32 -5.93
C GLN A 18 9.30 0.62 -5.47
N PHE A 19 8.49 1.33 -4.66
CA PHE A 19 7.11 0.94 -4.35
C PHE A 19 6.14 1.61 -5.32
N VAL A 20 5.29 0.80 -5.96
CA VAL A 20 4.22 1.27 -6.85
C VAL A 20 2.86 1.00 -6.20
N LEU A 21 2.04 2.04 -6.04
CA LEU A 21 0.72 2.00 -5.42
C LEU A 21 -0.37 2.25 -6.47
N LEU A 22 -1.28 1.29 -6.70
CA LEU A 22 -2.38 1.42 -7.67
C LEU A 22 -3.76 1.15 -7.04
N PRO A 23 -4.80 1.95 -7.31
CA PRO A 23 -4.83 3.10 -8.22
C PRO A 23 -4.03 4.29 -7.69
N SER A 24 -3.41 5.04 -8.61
CA SER A 24 -2.32 6.02 -8.45
C SER A 24 -2.44 6.88 -7.19
N GLN A 25 -1.82 6.42 -6.11
CA GLN A 25 -1.47 7.27 -4.98
C GLN A 25 -0.19 8.04 -5.33
N PRO A 26 0.04 9.24 -4.76
CA PRO A 26 1.30 9.96 -4.95
C PRO A 26 2.46 8.99 -4.66
N ASN A 27 3.41 8.93 -5.59
CA ASN A 27 4.66 8.18 -5.39
C ASN A 27 5.16 8.50 -3.99
N LEU A 28 5.37 7.47 -3.16
CA LEU A 28 5.97 7.65 -1.84
C LEU A 28 7.26 8.44 -2.07
N ALA A 29 7.28 9.69 -1.63
CA ALA A 29 8.22 10.73 -2.07
C ALA A 29 9.66 10.51 -1.62
N THR A 30 9.99 9.31 -1.14
CA THR A 30 11.29 8.94 -0.63
C THR A 30 11.71 7.66 -1.33
N MET A 31 12.82 7.77 -2.07
CA MET A 31 13.50 6.72 -2.83
C MET A 31 14.05 5.62 -1.90
N VAL A 32 13.18 4.98 -1.12
CA VAL A 32 13.55 3.86 -0.25
C VAL A 32 13.45 2.60 -1.09
N ALA A 33 14.60 2.00 -1.37
CA ALA A 33 14.66 0.72 -2.06
C ALA A 33 13.81 -0.33 -1.31
N PRO A 34 12.92 -1.07 -1.99
CA PRO A 34 12.20 -2.16 -1.35
C PRO A 34 13.18 -3.25 -0.92
N ASN A 35 13.13 -3.57 0.35
CA ASN A 35 13.77 -4.71 0.99
C ASN A 35 12.79 -5.26 2.04
N TYR A 36 13.20 -6.27 2.80
CA TYR A 36 12.34 -6.89 3.81
C TYR A 36 11.79 -5.85 4.81
N ASP A 37 12.67 -5.06 5.45
CA ASP A 37 12.28 -4.12 6.50
C ASP A 37 11.40 -3.00 5.96
N THR A 38 11.74 -2.45 4.79
CA THR A 38 11.01 -1.32 4.20
C THR A 38 9.66 -1.73 3.66
N THR A 39 9.54 -2.97 3.13
CA THR A 39 8.26 -3.53 2.69
C THR A 39 7.35 -3.81 3.87
N VAL A 40 7.88 -4.40 4.96
CA VAL A 40 7.11 -4.62 6.19
C VAL A 40 6.66 -3.30 6.82
N ALA A 41 7.54 -2.30 6.88
CA ALA A 41 7.20 -0.98 7.41
C ALA A 41 6.06 -0.32 6.63
N LEU A 42 6.11 -0.37 5.28
CA LEU A 42 5.04 0.16 4.43
C LEU A 42 3.71 -0.59 4.66
N LEU A 43 3.73 -1.92 4.70
CA LEU A 43 2.51 -2.71 4.92
C LEU A 43 1.89 -2.43 6.30
N ASN A 44 2.71 -2.25 7.34
CA ASN A 44 2.24 -1.86 8.67
C ASN A 44 1.60 -0.46 8.66
N GLN A 45 2.25 0.52 8.01
CA GLN A 45 1.70 1.87 7.86
C GLN A 45 0.36 1.84 7.11
N LEU A 46 0.24 1.03 6.06
CA LEU A 46 -1.04 0.84 5.36
C LEU A 46 -2.09 0.16 6.27
N GLY A 47 -1.66 -0.79 7.09
CA GLY A 47 -2.48 -1.42 8.13
C GLY A 47 -3.08 -0.41 9.11
N GLU A 48 -2.26 0.54 9.59
CA GLU A 48 -2.71 1.65 10.45
C GLU A 48 -3.71 2.57 9.73
N GLN A 49 -3.62 2.68 8.41
CA GLN A 49 -4.59 3.41 7.57
C GLN A 49 -5.85 2.59 7.21
N GLY A 50 -6.03 1.43 7.83
CA GLY A 50 -7.20 0.56 7.66
C GLY A 50 -7.13 -0.38 6.47
N TRP A 51 -6.00 -0.44 5.75
CA TRP A 51 -5.81 -1.42 4.69
C TRP A 51 -5.55 -2.80 5.25
N ARG A 52 -6.20 -3.81 4.66
CA ARG A 52 -6.07 -5.21 5.04
C ARG A 52 -5.43 -5.97 3.91
N LEU A 53 -4.35 -6.69 4.19
CA LEU A 53 -3.70 -7.57 3.22
C LEU A 53 -4.62 -8.74 2.89
N VAL A 54 -4.91 -8.92 1.60
CA VAL A 54 -5.76 -10.01 1.06
C VAL A 54 -4.91 -11.10 0.43
N SER A 55 -3.88 -10.70 -0.33
CA SER A 55 -2.99 -11.62 -1.01
C SER A 55 -1.60 -11.02 -1.16
N ALA A 56 -0.60 -11.90 -1.19
CA ALA A 56 0.79 -11.55 -1.48
C ALA A 56 1.35 -12.57 -2.46
N ASP A 57 1.95 -12.08 -3.54
CA ASP A 57 2.72 -12.86 -4.51
C ASP A 57 4.17 -12.40 -4.44
N MET A 58 5.04 -13.23 -3.87
CA MET A 58 6.42 -12.87 -3.62
C MET A 58 7.29 -13.30 -4.80
N SER A 59 7.84 -12.32 -5.51
CA SER A 59 8.79 -12.56 -6.61
C SER A 59 10.18 -12.94 -6.08
N ASP A 60 10.56 -12.41 -4.91
CA ASP A 60 11.75 -12.82 -4.16
C ASP A 60 11.35 -13.15 -2.71
N ASN A 61 11.42 -14.43 -2.37
CA ASN A 61 11.04 -14.94 -1.05
C ASN A 61 12.07 -14.60 0.05
N ARG A 62 13.33 -14.31 -0.32
CA ARG A 62 14.37 -13.89 0.64
C ARG A 62 14.26 -12.41 0.97
N ALA A 63 14.05 -11.58 -0.03
CA ALA A 63 13.86 -10.14 0.17
C ALA A 63 12.42 -9.78 0.61
N ARG A 64 11.48 -10.73 0.50
CA ARG A 64 10.03 -10.52 0.60
C ARG A 64 9.61 -9.28 -0.17
N THR A 65 9.99 -9.25 -1.44
CA THR A 65 9.57 -8.24 -2.40
C THR A 65 8.70 -8.92 -3.44
N GLY A 66 7.69 -8.21 -3.95
CA GLY A 66 6.68 -8.78 -4.82
C GLY A 66 5.46 -7.89 -4.90
N VAL A 67 4.30 -8.50 -5.08
CA VAL A 67 3.02 -7.83 -5.26
C VAL A 67 2.12 -8.13 -4.06
N TYR A 68 1.49 -7.10 -3.50
CA TYR A 68 0.58 -7.20 -2.38
C TYR A 68 -0.76 -6.57 -2.76
N TRP A 69 -1.85 -7.29 -2.51
CA TRP A 69 -3.20 -6.82 -2.71
C TRP A 69 -3.80 -6.50 -1.35
N LEU A 70 -4.21 -5.26 -1.16
CA LEU A 70 -4.85 -4.80 0.05
C LEU A 70 -6.26 -4.30 -0.26
N THR A 71 -7.16 -4.45 0.71
CA THR A 71 -8.51 -3.87 0.63
C THR A 71 -8.86 -3.12 1.90
N ARG A 72 -9.71 -2.12 1.78
CA ARG A 72 -10.32 -1.47 2.94
C ARG A 72 -11.78 -1.11 2.64
N PRO A 73 -12.65 -1.01 3.65
CA PRO A 73 -13.95 -0.39 3.46
C PRO A 73 -13.73 1.03 2.93
N LYS A 74 -14.45 1.45 1.88
CA LYS A 74 -14.40 2.85 1.48
C LYS A 74 -14.82 3.69 2.67
N PRO A 75 -14.09 4.76 3.03
CA PRO A 75 -14.63 5.74 3.95
C PRO A 75 -15.97 6.19 3.35
N GLN A 76 -17.08 5.95 4.05
CA GLN A 76 -18.37 6.47 3.62
C GLN A 76 -18.19 7.98 3.48
N SER A 77 -18.32 8.53 2.27
CA SER A 77 -18.36 9.98 2.07
C SER A 77 -19.68 10.50 2.66
N GLY A 78 -19.73 10.57 3.98
CA GLY A 78 -20.93 10.81 4.77
C GLY A 78 -20.63 11.59 6.04
N GLY A 79 -19.53 12.34 6.05
CA GLY A 79 -19.17 13.27 7.11
C GLY A 79 -18.47 14.46 6.48
N SER A 80 -19.27 15.46 6.11
CA SER A 80 -18.82 16.84 5.92
C SER A 80 -17.94 17.22 7.12
N TRP A 81 -16.61 17.18 6.95
CA TRP A 81 -15.76 18.05 7.73
C TRP A 81 -15.90 19.41 7.10
N ALA A 82 -16.97 20.07 7.53
CA ALA A 82 -17.11 21.50 7.43
C ALA A 82 -15.78 22.16 7.75
N ALA A 83 -15.43 23.14 6.92
CA ALA A 83 -14.39 24.10 7.19
C ALA A 83 -14.44 24.55 8.66
N SER A 84 -13.34 24.35 9.36
CA SER A 84 -12.95 24.98 10.63
C SER A 84 -11.45 24.66 10.71
N VAL A 85 -10.52 25.58 10.52
CA VAL A 85 -10.46 27.02 10.83
C VAL A 85 -9.53 27.71 9.83
#